data_AF-A0A3A4RRV8-F1
#
_entry.id   AF-A0A3A4RRV8-F1
#
_cell.length_a   1.000
_cell.length_b   1.000
_cell.length_c   1.000
_cell.angle_alpha   90.00
_cell.angle_beta   90.00
_cell.angle_gamma   90.00
#
_symmetry.space_group_name_H-M   'P 1'
#
loop_
_entity.id
_entity.type
_entity.pdbx_description
1 polymer ?
#
loop_
_entity_poly.entity_id
_entity_poly.type
_entity_poly.pdbx_seq_one_letter_code
_entity_poly.pdbx_strand_id
1 'polypeptide(L)'
;RNNDKDEKSEEFLSFTISRNATVYVGYDSRATRLPGWLSGTYEPTAMKIGVSEGMRHFNVYQQDFSAGTISMGGNLASGAENVFSNYIVIIQSKISDHEIVDISKVAIYPDDSEMDSKLINNEIRSLQDNIKSVMLGDGQSLTIESSEGTKISKLEIKEKPSSSDIPSDDLEFTYGLVDLTIENVDINGSATVKLYLPEGSSPETYYKYGPTPDQPESHWYEFEYDGETGAQIDQNVITLHYVDGKRGEDNISEEDDKITVTNGGAVFRSSQAIAPEATTSINSDSDSGCFVQCLGYR
;
A
#
# COMPACT_ATOMS: atom_id res chain seq x y z
N ARG A 1 -29.38 -2.42 12.30
CA ARG A 1 -30.36 -3.29 11.58
C ARG A 1 -29.93 -3.37 10.13
N ASN A 2 -30.11 -4.52 9.49
CA ASN A 2 -29.79 -4.77 8.09
C ASN A 2 -31.02 -4.43 7.22
N ASN A 3 -31.16 -3.14 6.85
CA ASN A 3 -32.41 -2.57 6.32
C ASN A 3 -32.60 -2.75 4.80
N ASP A 4 -31.54 -3.11 4.08
CA ASP A 4 -31.46 -3.21 2.62
C ASP A 4 -31.32 -4.66 2.12
N LYS A 5 -31.39 -5.64 3.02
CA LYS A 5 -31.31 -7.07 2.68
C LYS A 5 -32.38 -7.59 1.72
N ASP A 6 -33.48 -6.86 1.59
CA ASP A 6 -34.62 -7.23 0.75
C ASP A 6 -34.57 -6.52 -0.63
N GLU A 7 -33.46 -5.86 -0.96
CA GLU A 7 -33.26 -5.13 -2.22
C GLU A 7 -33.28 -6.08 -3.43
N LYS A 8 -34.01 -5.71 -4.48
CA LYS A 8 -34.30 -6.57 -5.64
C LYS A 8 -33.82 -6.02 -6.97
N SER A 9 -33.30 -4.80 -7.00
CA SER A 9 -32.87 -4.12 -8.22
C SER A 9 -31.78 -4.90 -8.94
N GLU A 10 -31.79 -4.89 -10.28
CA GLU A 10 -30.74 -5.54 -11.09
C GLU A 10 -29.41 -4.79 -11.01
N GLU A 11 -29.45 -3.49 -10.68
CA GLU A 11 -28.29 -2.65 -10.36
C GLU A 11 -28.54 -1.98 -9.01
N PHE A 12 -27.71 -2.30 -8.02
CA PHE A 12 -27.85 -1.80 -6.66
C PHE A 12 -26.53 -1.22 -6.13
N LEU A 13 -25.46 -1.99 -6.24
CA LEU A 13 -24.11 -1.56 -5.83
C LEU A 13 -23.25 -1.40 -7.07
N SER A 14 -22.62 -0.24 -7.23
CA SER A 14 -21.64 -0.01 -8.30
C SER A 14 -20.39 0.63 -7.75
N PHE A 15 -19.25 0.20 -8.28
CA PHE A 15 -17.94 0.75 -7.96
C PHE A 15 -17.01 0.59 -9.16
N THR A 16 -15.98 1.43 -9.22
CA THR A 16 -14.96 1.39 -10.27
C THR A 16 -13.68 0.78 -9.72
N ILE A 17 -13.14 -0.19 -10.42
CA ILE A 17 -11.79 -0.72 -10.18
C ILE A 17 -10.85 -0.16 -11.24
N SER A 18 -9.68 0.33 -10.82
CA SER A 18 -8.70 0.97 -11.71
C SER A 18 -7.71 -0.04 -12.31
N ARG A 19 -7.75 -1.31 -11.89
CA ARG A 19 -6.84 -2.38 -12.30
C ARG A 19 -7.59 -3.71 -12.31
N ASN A 20 -7.04 -4.72 -12.98
CA ASN A 20 -7.59 -6.06 -12.92
C ASN A 20 -7.64 -6.53 -11.46
N ALA A 21 -8.74 -7.14 -11.03
CA ALA A 21 -8.95 -7.55 -9.65
C ALA A 21 -9.83 -8.80 -9.57
N THR A 22 -9.58 -9.62 -8.55
CA THR A 22 -10.54 -10.61 -8.08
C THR A 22 -11.53 -9.91 -7.16
N VAL A 23 -12.81 -9.96 -7.48
CA VAL A 23 -13.88 -9.51 -6.60
C VAL A 23 -14.49 -10.70 -5.90
N TYR A 24 -14.44 -10.69 -4.57
CA TYR A 24 -15.04 -11.68 -3.70
C TYR A 24 -16.38 -11.18 -3.16
N VAL A 25 -17.39 -12.04 -3.20
CA VAL A 25 -18.72 -11.78 -2.63
C VAL A 25 -18.99 -12.80 -1.54
N GLY A 26 -19.06 -12.34 -0.30
CA GLY A 26 -19.59 -13.11 0.82
C GLY A 26 -21.11 -13.07 0.81
N TYR A 27 -21.76 -14.20 0.55
CA TYR A 27 -23.21 -14.32 0.48
C TYR A 27 -23.79 -15.20 1.60
N ASP A 28 -24.99 -14.89 2.07
CA ASP A 28 -25.61 -15.53 3.24
C ASP A 28 -25.60 -17.06 3.08
N SER A 29 -24.95 -17.78 4.00
CA SER A 29 -24.79 -19.23 3.88
C SER A 29 -26.10 -20.00 3.98
N ARG A 30 -27.19 -19.36 4.42
CA ARG A 30 -28.52 -19.95 4.49
C ARG A 30 -29.23 -19.91 3.13
N ALA A 31 -28.76 -19.13 2.16
CA ALA A 31 -29.37 -19.02 0.84
C ALA A 31 -29.54 -20.40 0.20
N THR A 32 -30.76 -20.73 -0.21
CA THR A 32 -31.05 -21.99 -0.92
C THR A 32 -30.92 -21.82 -2.44
N ARG A 33 -31.07 -20.58 -2.93
CA ARG A 33 -30.80 -20.19 -4.31
C ARG A 33 -30.13 -18.82 -4.32
N LEU A 34 -29.14 -18.65 -5.21
CA LEU A 34 -28.41 -17.40 -5.40
C LEU A 34 -29.14 -16.50 -6.41
N PRO A 35 -28.99 -15.17 -6.32
CA PRO A 35 -29.47 -14.26 -7.34
C PRO A 35 -28.73 -14.49 -8.66
N GLY A 36 -29.42 -14.23 -9.78
CA GLY A 36 -28.92 -14.50 -11.12
C GLY A 36 -27.57 -13.85 -11.41
N TRP A 37 -27.36 -12.61 -10.95
CA TRP A 37 -26.10 -11.89 -11.11
C TRP A 37 -24.92 -12.59 -10.44
N LEU A 38 -25.15 -13.23 -9.29
CA LEU A 38 -24.11 -13.95 -8.54
C LEU A 38 -23.89 -15.35 -9.13
N SER A 39 -24.95 -16.15 -9.33
CA SER A 39 -24.82 -17.51 -9.86
C SER A 39 -24.37 -17.59 -11.31
N GLY A 40 -24.57 -16.51 -12.09
CA GLY A 40 -24.27 -16.49 -13.51
C GLY A 40 -22.84 -16.09 -13.84
N THR A 41 -22.14 -15.42 -12.93
CA THR A 41 -20.82 -14.82 -13.22
C THR A 41 -19.77 -15.06 -12.15
N TYR A 42 -20.13 -15.43 -10.92
CA TYR A 42 -19.17 -15.70 -9.86
C TYR A 42 -19.03 -17.20 -9.59
N GLU A 43 -17.79 -17.64 -9.44
CA GLU A 43 -17.44 -19.01 -9.12
C GLU A 43 -17.38 -19.23 -7.59
N PRO A 44 -17.89 -20.35 -7.06
CA PRO A 44 -17.81 -20.65 -5.64
C PRO A 44 -16.38 -20.96 -5.19
N THR A 45 -16.03 -20.54 -3.97
CA THR A 45 -14.73 -20.84 -3.35
C THR A 45 -14.88 -21.76 -2.13
N ALA A 46 -13.75 -22.27 -1.62
CA ALA A 46 -13.72 -22.97 -0.33
C ALA A 46 -13.70 -22.02 0.88
N MET A 47 -13.57 -20.69 0.66
CA MET A 47 -13.43 -19.70 1.72
C MET A 47 -14.77 -19.41 2.42
N LYS A 48 -14.67 -18.98 3.68
CA LYS A 48 -15.81 -18.61 4.53
C LYS A 48 -15.47 -17.39 5.36
N ILE A 49 -16.40 -16.45 5.47
CA ILE A 49 -16.27 -15.30 6.36
C ILE A 49 -17.11 -15.59 7.60
N GLY A 50 -16.47 -15.81 8.75
CA GLY A 50 -17.15 -16.11 10.01
C GLY A 50 -17.89 -14.89 10.57
N VAL A 51 -19.04 -15.12 11.21
CA VAL A 51 -19.77 -14.08 11.95
C VAL A 51 -20.22 -14.59 13.31
N SER A 52 -20.29 -13.68 14.29
CA SER A 52 -20.83 -13.95 15.61
C SER A 52 -22.37 -13.96 15.55
N GLU A 53 -22.93 -15.17 15.39
CA GLU A 53 -24.34 -15.58 15.54
C GLU A 53 -25.23 -15.77 14.29
N GLY A 54 -26.23 -16.63 14.45
CA GLY A 54 -27.31 -16.95 13.49
C GLY A 54 -26.90 -17.77 12.27
N MET A 55 -26.16 -17.16 11.35
CA MET A 55 -25.76 -17.75 10.06
C MET A 55 -24.40 -18.45 10.10
N ARG A 56 -23.60 -18.25 11.16
CA ARG A 56 -22.24 -18.78 11.38
C ARG A 56 -21.18 -18.26 10.40
N HIS A 57 -21.46 -18.23 9.10
CA HIS A 57 -20.55 -17.71 8.08
C HIS A 57 -21.26 -17.25 6.81
N PHE A 58 -20.60 -16.43 6.00
CA PHE A 58 -20.90 -16.26 4.58
C PHE A 58 -20.22 -17.34 3.75
N ASN A 59 -20.85 -17.76 2.64
CA ASN A 59 -20.18 -18.50 1.58
C ASN A 59 -19.51 -17.48 0.63
N VAL A 60 -18.25 -17.71 0.26
CA VAL A 60 -17.50 -16.77 -0.58
C VAL A 60 -17.47 -17.23 -2.02
N TYR A 61 -17.83 -16.33 -2.93
CA TYR A 61 -17.76 -16.48 -4.38
C TYR A 61 -16.76 -15.49 -4.94
N GLN A 62 -16.16 -15.77 -6.08
CA GLN A 62 -15.16 -14.90 -6.71
C GLN A 62 -15.40 -14.72 -8.20
N GLN A 63 -15.01 -13.58 -8.74
CA GLN A 63 -14.90 -13.37 -10.17
C GLN A 63 -13.77 -12.41 -10.48
N ASP A 64 -13.07 -12.64 -11.58
CA ASP A 64 -12.04 -11.75 -12.08
C ASP A 64 -12.64 -10.68 -12.97
N PHE A 65 -12.25 -9.43 -12.73
CA PHE A 65 -12.64 -8.30 -13.54
C PHE A 65 -11.40 -7.57 -14.04
N SER A 66 -11.47 -7.03 -15.26
CA SER A 66 -10.54 -6.02 -15.73
C SER A 66 -10.87 -4.65 -15.14
N ALA A 67 -9.92 -3.71 -15.19
CA ALA A 67 -10.18 -2.31 -14.84
C ALA A 67 -11.46 -1.80 -15.53
N GLY A 68 -12.33 -1.15 -14.77
CA GLY A 68 -13.63 -0.70 -15.24
C GLY A 68 -14.66 -0.56 -14.12
N THR A 69 -15.85 -0.14 -14.48
CA THR A 69 -16.98 -0.05 -13.56
C THR A 69 -17.69 -1.41 -13.46
N ILE A 70 -17.88 -1.87 -12.24
CA ILE A 70 -18.63 -3.07 -11.90
C ILE A 70 -19.96 -2.64 -11.32
N SER A 71 -21.02 -3.33 -11.74
CA SER A 71 -22.37 -3.17 -11.20
C SER A 71 -22.87 -4.52 -10.71
N MET A 72 -23.44 -4.55 -9.51
CA MET A 72 -23.98 -5.72 -8.83
C MET A 72 -25.44 -5.49 -8.51
N GLY A 73 -26.24 -6.56 -8.62
CA GLY A 73 -27.65 -6.53 -8.25
C GLY A 73 -27.88 -6.53 -6.74
N GLY A 74 -29.15 -6.36 -6.39
CA GLY A 74 -29.65 -6.40 -5.03
C GLY A 74 -29.48 -7.78 -4.39
N ASN A 75 -29.48 -7.78 -3.05
CA ASN A 75 -29.33 -8.99 -2.26
C ASN A 75 -30.44 -10.03 -2.51
N LEU A 76 -31.67 -9.59 -2.76
CA LEU A 76 -32.83 -10.41 -3.06
C LEU A 76 -33.28 -10.25 -4.53
N ALA A 77 -32.34 -9.93 -5.43
CA ALA A 77 -32.58 -9.87 -6.87
C ALA A 77 -33.08 -11.21 -7.43
N SER A 78 -33.57 -11.20 -8.67
CA SER A 78 -34.23 -12.35 -9.30
C SER A 78 -33.40 -13.63 -9.15
N GLY A 79 -34.02 -14.67 -8.60
CA GLY A 79 -33.41 -15.98 -8.34
C GLY A 79 -33.02 -16.25 -6.89
N ALA A 80 -32.84 -15.22 -6.06
CA ALA A 80 -32.45 -15.39 -4.66
C ALA A 80 -33.57 -15.98 -3.78
N GLU A 81 -33.23 -16.95 -2.93
CA GLU A 81 -34.15 -17.54 -1.95
C GLU A 81 -33.45 -17.84 -0.61
N ASN A 82 -34.18 -17.67 0.50
CA ASN A 82 -33.74 -17.96 1.86
C ASN A 82 -32.54 -17.12 2.36
N VAL A 83 -32.53 -15.84 2.03
CA VAL A 83 -31.46 -14.88 2.35
C VAL A 83 -31.95 -13.92 3.43
N PHE A 84 -31.16 -13.69 4.49
CA PHE A 84 -31.56 -12.83 5.61
C PHE A 84 -30.49 -11.82 6.04
N SER A 85 -29.25 -12.01 5.57
CA SER A 85 -28.13 -11.08 5.68
C SER A 85 -27.82 -10.49 4.30
N ASN A 86 -27.41 -9.21 4.27
CA ASN A 86 -26.94 -8.59 3.03
C ASN A 86 -25.52 -9.10 2.72
N TYR A 87 -25.11 -9.05 1.46
CA TYR A 87 -23.82 -9.54 1.03
C TYR A 87 -22.68 -8.58 1.40
N ILE A 88 -21.46 -9.12 1.43
CA ILE A 88 -20.22 -8.37 1.65
C ILE A 88 -19.39 -8.46 0.37
N VAL A 89 -18.78 -7.37 -0.04
CA VAL A 89 -17.85 -7.32 -1.18
C VAL A 89 -16.44 -7.06 -0.67
N ILE A 90 -15.48 -7.87 -1.11
CA ILE A 90 -14.04 -7.71 -0.86
C ILE A 90 -13.36 -7.68 -2.23
N ILE A 91 -12.45 -6.74 -2.45
CA ILE A 91 -11.74 -6.59 -3.73
C ILE A 91 -10.26 -6.86 -3.49
N GLN A 92 -9.68 -7.76 -4.28
CA GLN A 92 -8.25 -8.07 -4.27
C GLN A 92 -7.67 -7.77 -5.65
N SER A 93 -6.73 -6.83 -5.75
CA SER A 93 -6.08 -6.51 -7.02
C SER A 93 -5.26 -7.70 -7.56
N LYS A 94 -5.33 -7.94 -8.87
CA LYS A 94 -4.49 -8.92 -9.58
C LYS A 94 -3.28 -8.23 -10.17
N ILE A 95 -2.10 -8.72 -9.84
CA ILE A 95 -0.86 -8.37 -10.53
C ILE A 95 -0.83 -9.21 -11.81
N SER A 96 -0.82 -8.59 -12.98
CA SER A 96 -0.64 -9.30 -14.24
C SER A 96 0.83 -9.71 -14.39
N ASP A 97 1.09 -11.03 -14.41
CA ASP A 97 2.38 -11.60 -14.74
C ASP A 97 2.76 -11.25 -16.19
N HIS A 98 3.79 -10.42 -16.35
CA HIS A 98 4.63 -10.22 -17.54
C HIS A 98 3.98 -9.95 -18.91
N GLU A 99 4.17 -8.72 -19.42
CA GLU A 99 4.56 -8.53 -20.82
C GLU A 99 6.09 -8.37 -20.86
N ILE A 100 6.82 -9.45 -21.17
CA ILE A 100 8.22 -9.33 -21.61
C ILE A 100 8.16 -8.90 -23.08
N VAL A 101 8.34 -7.62 -23.35
CA VAL A 101 8.51 -7.13 -24.73
C VAL A 101 9.92 -7.46 -25.19
N ASP A 102 10.04 -8.21 -26.29
CA ASP A 102 11.28 -8.39 -27.04
C ASP A 102 11.72 -7.02 -27.61
N ILE A 103 12.57 -6.35 -26.84
CA ILE A 103 13.11 -5.00 -27.07
C ILE A 103 14.05 -4.91 -28.29
N SER A 104 14.25 -5.99 -29.05
CA SER A 104 14.98 -5.95 -30.32
C SER A 104 14.16 -5.45 -31.51
N LYS A 105 12.85 -5.22 -31.35
CA LYS A 105 11.92 -4.86 -32.45
C LYS A 105 11.18 -3.53 -32.33
N VAL A 106 11.35 -2.77 -31.25
CA VAL A 106 10.67 -1.46 -31.12
C VAL A 106 11.42 -0.44 -31.96
N ALA A 107 11.06 -0.36 -33.24
CA ALA A 107 11.43 0.73 -34.12
C ALA A 107 10.76 2.01 -33.61
N ILE A 108 11.59 3.02 -33.29
CA ILE A 108 11.15 4.35 -32.91
C ILE A 108 10.46 4.98 -34.13
N TYR A 109 9.14 5.20 -34.05
CA TYR A 109 8.44 6.17 -34.89
C TYR A 109 7.95 7.31 -34.01
N PRO A 110 8.32 8.56 -34.30
CA PRO A 110 7.74 9.71 -33.66
C PRO A 110 6.52 10.14 -34.48
N ASP A 111 5.30 9.80 -34.04
CA ASP A 111 4.12 10.59 -34.43
C ASP A 111 2.95 10.40 -33.45
N ASP A 112 2.24 11.50 -33.23
CA ASP A 112 1.21 11.79 -32.24
C ASP A 112 0.00 10.84 -32.29
N SER A 113 -0.40 10.31 -31.12
CA SER A 113 -1.76 10.47 -30.57
C SER A 113 -1.89 9.70 -29.26
N GLU A 114 -2.02 10.44 -28.14
CA GLU A 114 -2.68 10.07 -26.88
C GLU A 114 -2.85 8.57 -26.54
N MET A 115 -1.75 7.82 -26.43
CA MET A 115 -1.74 6.48 -25.85
C MET A 115 -0.69 6.44 -24.72
N ASP A 116 -1.20 6.38 -23.48
CA ASP A 116 -0.53 6.12 -22.20
C ASP A 116 0.68 6.97 -21.77
N SER A 117 0.45 8.27 -21.54
CA SER A 117 1.40 9.13 -20.80
C SER A 117 1.71 8.64 -19.37
N LYS A 118 0.88 7.76 -18.78
CA LYS A 118 1.13 7.14 -17.45
C LYS A 118 2.05 5.93 -17.50
N LEU A 119 2.00 5.08 -18.55
CA LEU A 119 3.01 4.03 -18.74
C LEU A 119 4.34 4.65 -19.18
N ILE A 120 4.30 5.62 -20.10
CA ILE A 120 5.50 6.28 -20.62
C ILE A 120 6.32 6.98 -19.51
N ASN A 121 5.67 7.60 -18.51
CA ASN A 121 6.41 8.27 -17.41
C ASN A 121 7.06 7.30 -16.41
N ASN A 122 6.45 6.15 -16.14
CA ASN A 122 7.05 5.13 -15.26
C ASN A 122 8.16 4.34 -15.97
N GLU A 123 7.99 4.09 -17.27
CA GLU A 123 9.01 3.42 -18.10
C GLU A 123 10.23 4.33 -18.37
N ILE A 124 10.03 5.64 -18.60
CA ILE A 124 11.14 6.61 -18.74
C ILE A 124 11.92 6.79 -17.43
N ARG A 125 11.24 6.77 -16.27
CA ARG A 125 11.90 6.82 -14.95
C ARG A 125 12.72 5.57 -14.65
N SER A 126 12.23 4.39 -15.06
CA SER A 126 12.94 3.10 -14.92
C SER A 126 14.20 2.99 -15.81
N LEU A 127 14.35 3.86 -16.82
CA LEU A 127 15.52 3.92 -17.72
C LEU A 127 16.66 4.81 -17.19
N GLN A 128 16.45 5.54 -16.10
CA GLN A 128 17.50 6.30 -15.44
C GLN A 128 18.12 5.46 -14.31
N ASP A 129 19.43 5.24 -14.35
CA ASP A 129 20.15 4.39 -13.38
C ASP A 129 19.99 4.87 -11.92
N ASN A 130 19.69 6.15 -11.71
CA ASN A 130 19.47 6.78 -10.40
C ASN A 130 18.01 6.78 -9.93
N ILE A 131 17.07 6.15 -10.66
CA ILE A 131 15.66 6.08 -10.26
C ILE A 131 15.18 4.64 -10.24
N LYS A 132 14.48 4.25 -9.17
CA LYS A 132 13.79 2.96 -9.07
C LYS A 132 12.44 3.12 -8.40
N SER A 133 11.48 2.30 -8.82
CA SER A 133 10.16 2.23 -8.19
C SER A 133 9.85 0.80 -7.75
N VAL A 134 9.26 0.68 -6.57
CA VAL A 134 8.73 -0.58 -6.03
C VAL A 134 7.22 -0.45 -5.92
N MET A 135 6.50 -1.44 -6.44
CA MET A 135 5.04 -1.49 -6.31
C MET A 135 4.67 -2.02 -4.92
N LEU A 136 3.83 -1.28 -4.20
CA LEU A 136 3.41 -1.62 -2.83
C LEU A 136 2.06 -2.37 -2.79
N GLY A 137 1.34 -2.44 -3.92
CA GLY A 137 -0.04 -2.93 -4.00
C GLY A 137 -1.00 -1.82 -4.48
N ASP A 138 -2.20 -2.19 -4.94
CA ASP A 138 -3.29 -1.25 -5.31
C ASP A 138 -2.98 -0.13 -6.32
N GLY A 139 -1.88 -0.26 -7.06
CA GLY A 139 -1.42 0.75 -8.01
C GLY A 139 -0.58 1.86 -7.38
N GLN A 140 -0.33 1.77 -6.07
CA GLN A 140 0.61 2.62 -5.36
C GLN A 140 2.04 2.12 -5.59
N SER A 141 2.95 3.07 -5.66
CA SER A 141 4.38 2.83 -5.79
C SER A 141 5.13 3.67 -4.78
N LEU A 142 6.19 3.11 -4.24
CA LEU A 142 7.26 3.86 -3.61
C LEU A 142 8.32 4.10 -4.70
N THR A 143 8.68 5.36 -4.93
CA THR A 143 9.73 5.71 -5.91
C THR A 143 10.92 6.34 -5.19
N ILE A 144 12.11 5.93 -5.58
CA ILE A 144 13.37 6.45 -5.08
C ILE A 144 14.14 7.05 -6.25
N GLU A 145 14.63 8.26 -6.04
CA GLU A 145 15.52 8.98 -6.95
C GLU A 145 16.76 9.40 -6.17
N SER A 146 17.94 8.91 -6.56
CA SER A 146 19.21 9.39 -6.05
C SER A 146 19.74 10.55 -6.90
N SER A 147 20.69 11.32 -6.35
CA SER A 147 21.28 12.49 -7.03
C SER A 147 21.82 12.18 -8.43
N GLU A 148 21.78 13.16 -9.32
CA GLU A 148 22.27 13.01 -10.70
C GLU A 148 23.70 12.46 -10.76
N GLY A 149 23.98 11.58 -11.72
CA GLY A 149 25.29 10.93 -11.88
C GLY A 149 25.50 9.68 -11.02
N THR A 150 24.64 9.42 -10.04
CA THR A 150 24.68 8.19 -9.24
C THR A 150 23.93 7.04 -9.91
N LYS A 151 24.04 5.83 -9.35
CA LYS A 151 23.27 4.66 -9.77
C LYS A 151 22.72 3.92 -8.57
N ILE A 152 21.45 3.56 -8.61
CA ILE A 152 20.87 2.65 -7.62
C ILE A 152 21.14 1.21 -8.10
N SER A 153 22.02 0.48 -7.40
CA SER A 153 22.35 -0.91 -7.75
C SER A 153 21.52 -1.93 -6.97
N LYS A 154 21.02 -1.55 -5.79
CA LYS A 154 20.13 -2.36 -4.96
C LYS A 154 18.98 -1.51 -4.45
N LEU A 155 17.75 -2.02 -4.54
CA LEU A 155 16.59 -1.52 -3.81
C LEU A 155 15.72 -2.69 -3.38
N GLU A 156 15.52 -2.84 -2.07
CA GLU A 156 14.63 -3.82 -1.46
C GLU A 156 13.76 -3.14 -0.40
N ILE A 157 12.49 -3.55 -0.32
CA ILE A 157 11.59 -3.17 0.78
C ILE A 157 11.39 -4.39 1.67
N LYS A 158 11.75 -4.26 2.93
CA LYS A 158 11.63 -5.29 3.96
C LYS A 158 10.46 -4.99 4.89
N GLU A 159 9.83 -6.03 5.39
CA GLU A 159 8.86 -5.87 6.48
C GLU A 159 9.56 -5.40 7.76
N LYS A 160 8.81 -4.69 8.62
CA LYS A 160 9.25 -4.36 9.96
C LYS A 160 9.65 -5.66 10.69
N PRO A 161 10.84 -5.75 11.32
CA PRO A 161 11.21 -6.93 12.09
C PRO A 161 10.25 -7.12 13.27
N SER A 162 9.95 -8.38 13.59
CA SER A 162 9.06 -8.74 14.70
C SER A 162 9.70 -8.60 16.09
N SER A 163 10.92 -8.05 16.18
CA SER A 163 11.76 -8.11 17.39
C SER A 163 11.55 -6.94 18.35
N SER A 164 11.95 -7.19 19.60
CA SER A 164 12.01 -6.24 20.73
C SER A 164 12.99 -5.09 20.57
N ASP A 165 13.69 -4.98 19.44
CA ASP A 165 14.76 -4.01 19.27
C ASP A 165 14.24 -2.66 18.78
N ILE A 166 13.02 -2.61 18.23
CA ILE A 166 12.38 -1.35 17.82
C ILE A 166 12.10 -0.49 19.07
N PRO A 167 12.43 0.81 19.07
CA PRO A 167 12.34 1.67 20.26
C PRO A 167 10.96 1.73 20.91
N SER A 168 9.91 1.58 20.10
CA SER A 168 8.52 1.52 20.55
C SER A 168 7.68 0.70 19.59
N ASP A 169 6.72 -0.05 20.14
CA ASP A 169 5.70 -0.75 19.34
C ASP A 169 4.78 0.22 18.59
N ASP A 170 4.70 1.48 19.02
CA ASP A 170 3.90 2.53 18.37
C ASP A 170 4.52 3.06 17.06
N LEU A 171 5.76 2.66 16.73
CA LEU A 171 6.39 3.04 15.46
C LEU A 171 5.85 2.17 14.32
N GLU A 172 5.03 2.79 13.47
CA GLU A 172 4.41 2.15 12.31
C GLU A 172 5.19 2.44 11.03
N PHE A 173 5.80 1.41 10.46
CA PHE A 173 6.50 1.46 9.17
C PHE A 173 5.56 1.01 8.06
N THR A 174 4.54 1.81 7.75
CA THR A 174 3.45 1.45 6.81
C THR A 174 3.94 0.97 5.44
N TYR A 175 5.08 1.50 4.97
CA TYR A 175 5.68 1.13 3.68
C TYR A 175 6.92 0.25 3.81
N GLY A 176 7.14 -0.33 5.00
CA GLY A 176 8.29 -1.16 5.30
C GLY A 176 9.59 -0.38 5.51
N LEU A 177 10.69 -1.11 5.43
CA LEU A 177 12.05 -0.63 5.59
C LEU A 177 12.80 -0.74 4.25
N VAL A 178 13.43 0.35 3.85
CA VAL A 178 14.24 0.49 2.65
C VAL A 178 15.65 -0.01 2.91
N ASP A 179 16.06 -0.96 2.06
CA ASP A 179 17.44 -1.35 1.83
C ASP A 179 17.87 -0.79 0.46
N LEU A 180 18.95 -0.02 0.43
CA LEU A 180 19.41 0.73 -0.74
C LEU A 180 20.93 0.64 -0.87
N THR A 181 21.41 0.50 -2.10
CA THR A 181 22.82 0.76 -2.45
C THR A 181 22.89 1.76 -3.59
N ILE A 182 23.60 2.85 -3.35
CA ILE A 182 23.90 3.90 -4.33
C ILE A 182 25.37 3.72 -4.74
N GLU A 183 25.65 3.67 -6.04
CA GLU A 183 26.99 3.62 -6.62
C GLU A 183 27.32 4.95 -7.33
N ASN A 184 28.58 5.10 -7.68
CA ASN A 184 29.14 6.31 -8.31
C ASN A 184 28.98 7.54 -7.42
N VAL A 185 29.17 7.36 -6.11
CA VAL A 185 29.35 8.46 -5.17
C VAL A 185 30.85 8.72 -5.07
N ASP A 186 31.27 9.98 -5.11
CA ASP A 186 32.68 10.31 -4.85
C ASP A 186 33.05 9.84 -3.44
N ILE A 187 34.30 9.42 -3.23
CA ILE A 187 34.79 9.03 -1.90
C ILE A 187 34.71 10.25 -0.95
N ASN A 188 34.11 10.09 0.23
CA ASN A 188 33.67 11.17 1.14
C ASN A 188 32.62 12.13 0.55
N GLY A 189 32.05 11.78 -0.59
CA GLY A 189 31.04 12.56 -1.29
C GLY A 189 29.67 12.43 -0.64
N SER A 190 28.74 13.25 -1.10
CA SER A 190 27.36 13.25 -0.64
C SER A 190 26.42 12.77 -1.74
N ALA A 191 25.41 11.98 -1.37
CA ALA A 191 24.27 11.69 -2.23
C ALA A 191 22.98 12.10 -1.54
N THR A 192 22.06 12.66 -2.33
CA THR A 192 20.68 12.88 -1.87
C THR A 192 19.78 11.82 -2.46
N VAL A 193 18.81 11.38 -1.67
CA VAL A 193 17.79 10.43 -2.10
C VAL A 193 16.42 11.02 -1.81
N LYS A 194 15.61 11.17 -2.86
CA LYS A 194 14.19 11.51 -2.72
C LYS A 194 13.38 10.23 -2.72
N LEU A 195 12.74 9.97 -1.59
CA LEU A 195 11.78 8.91 -1.38
C LEU A 195 10.37 9.49 -1.55
N TYR A 196 9.75 9.20 -2.70
CA TYR A 196 8.37 9.54 -3.00
C TYR A 196 7.47 8.40 -2.49
N LEU A 197 6.79 8.66 -1.39
CA LEU A 197 5.75 7.79 -0.85
C LEU A 197 4.44 8.01 -1.63
N PRO A 198 3.49 7.06 -1.55
CA PRO A 198 2.17 7.22 -2.16
C PRO A 198 1.51 8.56 -1.83
N GLU A 199 0.77 9.11 -2.79
CA GLU A 199 0.09 10.40 -2.63
C GLU A 199 -0.85 10.38 -1.42
N GLY A 200 -0.85 11.47 -0.64
CA GLY A 200 -1.60 11.56 0.62
C GLY A 200 -0.90 10.98 1.84
N SER A 201 0.28 10.37 1.68
CA SER A 201 1.12 9.97 2.81
C SER A 201 1.58 11.19 3.62
N SER A 202 1.54 11.05 4.94
CA SER A 202 2.04 12.05 5.88
C SER A 202 2.87 11.38 6.98
N PRO A 203 4.08 10.87 6.66
CA PRO A 203 4.99 10.36 7.68
C PRO A 203 5.36 11.48 8.66
N GLU A 204 5.54 11.12 9.94
CA GLU A 204 5.93 12.07 10.97
C GLU A 204 7.46 12.19 11.06
N THR A 205 8.15 11.07 10.88
CA THR A 205 9.60 10.98 11.03
C THR A 205 10.18 9.85 10.20
N TYR A 206 11.50 9.72 10.18
CA TYR A 206 12.23 8.65 9.50
C TYR A 206 13.23 8.02 10.47
N TYR A 207 13.14 6.71 10.63
CA TYR A 207 14.03 5.95 11.50
C TYR A 207 15.02 5.13 10.69
N LYS A 208 16.20 4.90 11.27
CA LYS A 208 17.23 4.02 10.72
C LYS A 208 17.68 3.04 11.79
N TYR A 209 17.91 1.80 11.40
CA TYR A 209 18.64 0.84 12.20
C TYR A 209 20.08 0.69 11.67
N GLY A 210 21.07 1.04 12.47
CA GLY A 210 22.48 0.95 12.07
C GLY A 210 23.42 1.60 13.09
N PRO A 211 24.72 1.70 12.78
CA PRO A 211 25.67 2.40 13.63
C PRO A 211 25.49 3.93 13.58
N THR A 212 25.99 4.61 14.60
CA THR A 212 26.18 6.07 14.63
C THR A 212 27.61 6.39 15.09
N PRO A 213 28.14 7.62 14.86
CA PRO A 213 29.48 7.98 15.30
C PRO A 213 29.76 7.72 16.79
N ASP A 214 28.75 7.94 17.64
CA ASP A 214 28.87 7.77 19.10
C ASP A 214 28.57 6.34 19.56
N GLN A 215 27.87 5.54 18.74
CA GLN A 215 27.50 4.17 19.06
C GLN A 215 27.68 3.26 17.83
N PRO A 216 28.82 2.54 17.73
CA PRO A 216 29.17 1.74 16.55
C PRO A 216 28.39 0.42 16.45
N GLU A 217 27.77 -0.04 17.53
CA GLU A 217 26.86 -1.19 17.48
C GLU A 217 25.52 -0.76 16.87
N SER A 218 24.95 -1.59 16.00
CA SER A 218 23.68 -1.26 15.34
C SER A 218 22.55 -1.05 16.35
N HIS A 219 21.84 0.06 16.21
CA HIS A 219 20.70 0.42 17.04
C HIS A 219 19.73 1.28 16.22
N TRP A 220 18.51 1.42 16.71
CA TRP A 220 17.55 2.33 16.12
C TRP A 220 17.79 3.76 16.59
N TYR A 221 17.75 4.68 15.65
CA TYR A 221 17.79 6.11 15.93
C TYR A 221 16.90 6.85 14.93
N GLU A 222 16.43 8.01 15.37
CA GLU A 222 15.74 8.95 14.49
C GLU A 222 16.77 9.60 13.57
N PHE A 223 16.56 9.48 12.27
CA PHE A 223 17.48 9.99 11.26
C PHE A 223 17.04 11.38 10.81
N GLU A 224 16.82 12.31 11.74
CA GLU A 224 16.50 13.71 11.41
C GLU A 224 17.72 14.41 10.80
N TYR A 225 17.49 15.36 9.88
CA TYR A 225 18.56 16.15 9.26
C TYR A 225 19.27 17.06 10.26
N ASP A 226 20.58 16.85 10.42
CA ASP A 226 21.43 17.59 11.37
C ASP A 226 22.23 18.75 10.73
N GLY A 227 22.04 18.97 9.43
CA GLY A 227 22.83 19.92 8.62
C GLY A 227 23.88 19.26 7.74
N GLU A 228 24.15 17.96 7.92
CA GLU A 228 25.06 17.17 7.09
C GLU A 228 24.40 15.88 6.59
N THR A 229 23.86 15.04 7.49
CA THR A 229 23.10 13.83 7.12
C THR A 229 21.73 13.80 7.79
N GLY A 230 20.84 12.98 7.27
CA GLY A 230 19.50 12.78 7.82
C GLY A 230 18.37 13.07 6.84
N ALA A 231 17.15 12.96 7.35
CA ALA A 231 15.91 13.04 6.62
C ALA A 231 15.26 14.41 6.81
N GLN A 232 14.74 14.95 5.72
CA GLN A 232 13.83 16.09 5.70
C GLN A 232 12.52 15.64 5.06
N ILE A 233 11.40 15.84 5.76
CA ILE A 233 10.09 15.38 5.32
C ILE A 233 9.29 16.58 4.83
N ASP A 234 8.82 16.51 3.58
CA ASP A 234 7.86 17.42 2.99
C ASP A 234 6.68 16.62 2.44
N GLN A 235 5.63 16.49 3.26
CA GLN A 235 4.45 15.68 2.95
C GLN A 235 4.84 14.23 2.61
N ASN A 236 4.47 13.74 1.42
CA ASN A 236 4.77 12.39 0.96
C ASN A 236 6.17 12.25 0.35
N VAL A 237 7.00 13.29 0.38
CA VAL A 237 8.38 13.23 -0.14
C VAL A 237 9.37 13.38 1.01
N ILE A 238 10.23 12.38 1.18
CA ILE A 238 11.32 12.41 2.15
C ILE A 238 12.63 12.59 1.40
N THR A 239 13.36 13.66 1.70
CA THR A 239 14.72 13.89 1.20
C THR A 239 15.71 13.37 2.23
N LEU A 240 16.42 12.30 1.90
CA LEU A 240 17.46 11.69 2.71
C LEU A 240 18.83 12.20 2.24
N HIS A 241 19.62 12.73 3.16
CA HIS A 241 20.99 13.20 2.92
C HIS A 241 21.96 12.19 3.49
N TYR A 242 22.82 11.65 2.63
CA TYR A 242 23.88 10.73 3.00
C TYR A 242 25.24 11.29 2.59
N VAL A 243 26.26 10.95 3.37
CA VAL A 243 27.66 11.20 3.07
C VAL A 243 28.39 9.89 3.29
N ASP A 244 29.21 9.50 2.31
CA ASP A 244 30.03 8.28 2.36
C ASP A 244 30.86 8.24 3.66
N GLY A 245 30.78 7.11 4.36
CA GLY A 245 31.47 6.86 5.62
C GLY A 245 30.84 7.55 6.85
N LYS A 246 29.64 8.15 6.76
CA LYS A 246 29.00 8.91 7.86
C LYS A 246 27.68 8.31 8.37
N ARG A 247 27.07 8.99 9.36
CA ARG A 247 25.78 8.63 9.97
C ARG A 247 24.71 8.45 8.89
N GLY A 248 23.99 7.34 8.95
CA GLY A 248 22.99 6.95 7.98
C GLY A 248 23.43 5.78 7.09
N GLU A 249 24.74 5.59 6.94
CA GLU A 249 25.33 4.45 6.24
C GLU A 249 25.63 3.29 7.20
N ASP A 250 25.74 2.08 6.65
CA ASP A 250 26.00 0.85 7.42
C ASP A 250 27.48 0.64 7.76
N ASN A 251 28.39 1.14 6.92
CA ASN A 251 29.86 1.02 7.03
C ASN A 251 30.51 2.36 7.42
N ILE A 252 30.06 2.94 8.54
CA ILE A 252 30.62 4.19 9.03
C ILE A 252 32.16 4.12 9.18
N SER A 253 32.85 5.20 8.81
CA SER A 253 34.32 5.31 8.80
C SER A 253 35.05 4.42 7.78
N GLU A 254 34.33 3.76 6.87
CA GLU A 254 34.87 3.16 5.66
C GLU A 254 34.40 4.00 4.47
N GLU A 255 35.34 4.57 3.73
CA GLU A 255 35.06 5.47 2.60
C GLU A 255 35.24 4.69 1.30
N ASP A 256 34.19 4.60 0.49
CA ASP A 256 34.22 3.95 -0.81
C ASP A 256 33.44 4.72 -1.88
N ASP A 257 33.19 4.13 -3.05
CA ASP A 257 32.48 4.78 -4.15
C ASP A 257 30.95 4.56 -4.10
N LYS A 258 30.44 4.19 -2.92
CA LYS A 258 29.07 3.75 -2.70
C LYS A 258 28.50 4.31 -1.40
N ILE A 259 27.18 4.21 -1.29
CA ILE A 259 26.47 4.39 -0.03
C ILE A 259 25.58 3.17 0.18
N THR A 260 25.83 2.41 1.24
CA THR A 260 25.01 1.23 1.60
C THR A 260 24.17 1.49 2.84
N VAL A 261 22.86 1.38 2.67
CA VAL A 261 21.87 1.68 3.71
C VAL A 261 20.95 0.48 3.86
N THR A 262 20.84 -0.06 5.07
CA THR A 262 19.81 -1.07 5.39
C THR A 262 18.82 -0.57 6.44
N ASN A 263 17.59 -1.08 6.41
CA ASN A 263 16.60 -0.89 7.46
C ASN A 263 16.27 0.60 7.79
N GLY A 264 16.15 1.46 6.78
CA GLY A 264 15.63 2.83 6.94
C GLY A 264 14.14 2.91 6.62
N GLY A 265 13.32 3.63 7.38
CA GLY A 265 11.88 3.65 7.10
C GLY A 265 11.14 4.88 7.60
N ALA A 266 10.14 5.29 6.83
CA ALA A 266 9.21 6.33 7.19
C ALA A 266 8.25 5.82 8.28
N VAL A 267 8.11 6.59 9.35
CA VAL A 267 7.25 6.27 10.48
C VAL A 267 5.99 7.12 10.45
N PHE A 268 4.87 6.45 10.67
CA PHE A 268 3.56 7.06 10.80
C PHE A 268 3.10 6.97 12.25
N ARG A 269 2.27 7.92 12.68
CA ARG A 269 1.59 7.78 13.97
C ARG A 269 0.73 6.55 13.96
N SER A 270 0.89 5.68 14.96
CA SER A 270 -0.18 4.74 15.29
C SER A 270 -1.42 5.57 15.59
N SER A 271 -2.56 5.20 15.01
CA SER A 271 -3.82 5.80 15.44
C SER A 271 -4.07 5.33 16.87
N GLN A 272 -3.58 6.05 17.88
CA GLN A 272 -4.06 5.87 19.23
C GLN A 272 -5.56 6.11 19.16
N ALA A 273 -6.34 5.05 19.38
CA ALA A 273 -7.73 5.20 19.73
C ALA A 273 -7.74 5.99 21.05
N ILE A 274 -7.90 7.30 20.96
CA ILE A 274 -8.36 8.09 22.09
C ILE A 274 -9.73 7.49 22.39
N ALA A 275 -9.80 6.62 23.41
CA ALA A 275 -11.08 6.26 23.97
C ALA A 275 -11.73 7.60 24.36
N PRO A 276 -12.88 7.97 23.78
CA PRO A 276 -13.54 9.18 24.23
C PRO A 276 -13.82 8.97 25.71
N GLU A 277 -13.29 9.84 26.57
CA GLU A 277 -13.79 9.95 27.93
C GLU A 277 -15.26 10.33 27.81
N ALA A 278 -16.12 9.31 27.82
CA ALA A 278 -17.55 9.46 27.84
C ALA A 278 -17.93 10.01 29.22
N THR A 279 -17.88 11.32 29.36
CA THR A 279 -18.64 12.02 30.39
C THR A 279 -20.10 11.98 29.96
N THR A 280 -20.87 11.18 30.69
CA THR A 280 -22.32 11.04 30.54
C THR A 280 -23.02 12.32 30.98
N SER A 281 -23.75 12.93 30.05
CA SER A 281 -25.16 13.34 30.17
C SER A 281 -25.56 13.98 28.84
N ILE A 282 -26.67 13.59 28.21
CA ILE A 282 -28.00 14.21 28.38
C ILE A 282 -29.07 13.31 27.74
N ASN A 283 -30.28 13.45 28.30
CA ASN A 283 -31.55 12.83 27.97
C ASN A 283 -31.99 12.83 26.49
N SER A 284 -32.68 11.74 26.15
CA SER A 284 -33.84 11.58 25.26
C SER A 284 -33.92 12.33 23.92
N ASP A 285 -34.16 11.51 22.91
CA ASP A 285 -34.91 11.73 21.68
C ASP A 285 -34.17 12.16 20.41
N SER A 286 -34.25 11.20 19.46
CA SER A 286 -34.25 11.32 17.99
C SER A 286 -32.95 11.69 17.24
N ASP A 287 -32.67 10.82 16.27
CA ASP A 287 -31.92 11.02 15.03
C ASP A 287 -30.47 11.51 15.10
N SER A 288 -29.53 10.62 14.79
CA SER A 288 -28.27 10.92 14.07
C SER A 288 -27.62 9.63 13.57
N GLY A 289 -27.25 9.62 12.28
CA GLY A 289 -26.58 8.51 11.59
C GLY A 289 -25.11 8.36 11.99
N CYS A 290 -24.52 7.19 11.66
CA CYS A 290 -23.08 6.94 11.84
C CYS A 290 -22.46 6.35 10.58
N PHE A 291 -21.32 6.95 10.24
CA PHE A 291 -20.46 6.73 9.08
C PHE A 291 -19.71 5.39 9.14
N VAL A 292 -19.42 4.83 7.97
CA VAL A 292 -18.51 3.69 7.80
C VAL A 292 -17.07 4.20 7.93
N GLN A 293 -16.36 3.70 8.92
CA GLN A 293 -14.90 3.83 9.02
C GLN A 293 -14.31 2.56 8.40
N CYS A 294 -13.52 2.71 7.34
CA CYS A 294 -12.77 1.62 6.71
C CYS A 294 -11.83 0.99 7.76
N LEU A 295 -12.05 -0.29 8.05
CA LEU A 295 -11.05 -1.14 8.71
C LEU A 295 -10.08 -1.65 7.65
N GLY A 296 -8.85 -1.10 7.66
CA GLY A 296 -7.69 -1.79 7.10
C GLY A 296 -7.37 -3.00 7.99
N TYR A 297 -7.15 -4.15 7.37
CA TYR A 297 -6.93 -5.42 8.06
C TYR A 297 -5.43 -5.66 8.32
N ARG A 298 -5.20 -6.47 9.36
CA ARG A 298 -3.93 -6.93 9.96
C ARG A 298 -2.98 -7.65 9.01
#